data_AF-A0A2E6KLT8-F1
#
_entry.id   AF-A0A2E6KLT8-F1
#
_cell.length_a   1.000
_cell.length_b   1.000
_cell.length_c   1.000
_cell.angle_alpha   90.00
_cell.angle_beta   90.00
_cell.angle_gamma   90.00
#
_symmetry.space_group_name_H-M   'P 1'
#
loop_
_entity.id
_entity.type
_entity.pdbx_description
1 polymer ?
#
loop_
_entity_poly.entity_id
_entity_poly.type
_entity_poly.pdbx_seq_one_letter_code
_entity_poly.pdbx_strand_id
1 'polypeptide(L)'
;MIKKTLQEFRKEIDALDKGLVDLIAQRFEIIDQVAHYKDEHNIPAVIPERVDQVRDNAANYAQSLGLNGEMIAKIWQMMIDEACRVEQDHFDKK
;
A
#
# COMPACT_ATOMS: atom_id res chain seq x y z
N MET A 1 1.65 29.82 -20.83
CA MET A 1 1.48 28.90 -21.96
C MET A 1 2.11 27.57 -21.57
N ILE A 2 1.34 26.49 -21.54
CA ILE A 2 1.90 25.14 -21.26
C ILE A 2 2.72 24.71 -22.47
N LYS A 3 4.02 24.42 -22.28
CA LYS A 3 4.96 24.04 -23.36
C LYS A 3 4.99 22.54 -23.68
N LYS A 4 4.28 21.73 -22.91
CA LYS A 4 4.24 20.27 -23.07
C LYS A 4 3.06 19.83 -23.94
N THR A 5 3.30 18.82 -24.75
CA THR A 5 2.31 18.06 -25.50
C THR A 5 1.60 17.04 -24.59
N LEU A 6 0.43 16.57 -25.01
CA LEU A 6 -0.27 15.48 -24.32
C LEU A 6 0.61 14.22 -24.18
N GLN A 7 1.43 13.93 -25.19
CA GLN A 7 2.33 12.78 -25.16
C GLN A 7 3.42 12.91 -24.10
N GLU A 8 3.96 14.11 -23.89
CA GLU A 8 4.95 14.36 -22.83
C GLU A 8 4.34 14.20 -21.44
N PHE A 9 3.13 14.72 -21.23
CA PHE A 9 2.41 14.51 -19.96
C PHE A 9 2.15 13.02 -19.69
N ARG A 10 1.74 12.25 -20.70
CA ARG A 10 1.53 10.81 -20.53
C ARG A 10 2.82 10.08 -20.15
N LYS A 11 3.95 10.41 -20.78
CA LYS A 11 5.25 9.83 -20.41
C LYS A 11 5.64 10.12 -18.95
N GLU A 12 5.32 11.31 -18.45
CA GLU A 12 5.58 11.67 -17.06
C GLU A 12 4.69 10.89 -16.10
N ILE A 13 3.40 10.72 -16.43
CA ILE A 13 2.48 9.88 -15.66
C ILE A 13 2.96 8.42 -15.66
N ASP A 14 3.28 7.87 -16.84
CA ASP A 14 3.76 6.49 -16.96
C ASP A 14 5.03 6.23 -16.14
N ALA A 15 5.92 7.22 -16.03
CA ALA A 15 7.13 7.13 -15.21
C ALA A 15 6.80 7.16 -13.71
N LEU A 16 5.86 8.01 -13.29
CA LEU A 16 5.36 8.04 -11.91
C LEU A 16 4.68 6.72 -11.54
N ASP A 17 3.83 6.18 -12.42
CA ASP A 17 3.11 4.93 -12.19
C ASP A 17 4.07 3.75 -11.97
N LYS A 18 5.19 3.71 -12.71
CA LYS A 18 6.26 2.72 -12.44
C LYS A 18 6.85 2.89 -11.06
N GLY A 19 7.17 4.12 -10.67
CA GLY A 19 7.69 4.42 -9.33
C GLY A 19 6.71 4.03 -8.21
N LEU A 20 5.40 4.20 -8.44
CA LEU A 20 4.38 3.74 -7.50
C LEU A 20 4.38 2.22 -7.37
N VAL A 21 4.49 1.48 -8.48
CA VAL A 21 4.60 0.02 -8.46
C VAL A 21 5.87 -0.45 -7.75
N ASP A 22 7.01 0.22 -7.98
CA ASP A 22 8.28 -0.10 -7.30
C ASP A 22 8.17 0.09 -5.77
N LEU A 23 7.47 1.15 -5.32
CA LEU A 23 7.22 1.41 -3.91
C LEU A 23 6.25 0.38 -3.30
N ILE A 24 5.25 -0.05 -4.06
CA ILE A 24 4.34 -1.13 -3.65
C ILE A 24 5.12 -2.43 -3.49
N ALA A 25 6.01 -2.78 -4.43
CA ALA A 25 6.84 -3.98 -4.34
C ALA A 25 7.70 -3.96 -3.06
N GLN A 26 8.39 -2.85 -2.78
CA GLN A 26 9.17 -2.68 -1.54
C GLN A 26 8.31 -2.81 -0.28
N ARG A 27 7.07 -2.28 -0.30
CA ARG A 27 6.13 -2.45 0.82
C ARG A 27 5.79 -3.92 1.06
N PHE A 28 5.62 -4.70 -0.01
CA PHE A 28 5.30 -6.13 0.09
C PHE A 28 6.49 -7.00 0.52
N GLU A 29 7.71 -6.63 0.16
CA GLU A 29 8.92 -7.27 0.72
C GLU A 29 8.98 -7.13 2.25
N ILE A 30 8.59 -5.96 2.78
CA ILE A 30 8.50 -5.75 4.23
C ILE A 30 7.37 -6.56 4.85
N ILE A 31 6.21 -6.68 4.18
CA ILE A 31 5.09 -7.49 4.66
C ILE A 31 5.49 -8.96 4.78
N ASP A 32 6.23 -9.50 3.81
CA ASP A 32 6.74 -10.87 3.87
C ASP A 32 7.64 -11.10 5.09
N GLN A 33 8.56 -10.16 5.37
CA GLN A 33 9.38 -10.19 6.59
C GLN A 33 8.55 -10.09 7.87
N VAL A 34 7.49 -9.28 7.86
CA VAL A 34 6.55 -9.16 9.00
C VAL A 34 5.77 -10.46 9.20
N ALA A 35 5.36 -11.14 8.12
CA ALA A 35 4.68 -12.43 8.20
C ALA A 35 5.56 -13.48 8.89
N HIS A 36 6.83 -13.59 8.47
CA HIS A 36 7.83 -14.43 9.11
C HIS A 36 8.00 -14.11 10.59
N TYR A 37 8.19 -12.83 10.92
CA TYR A 37 8.34 -12.39 12.31
C TYR A 37 7.12 -12.75 13.16
N LYS A 38 5.91 -12.51 12.64
CA LYS A 38 4.66 -12.80 13.36
C LYS A 38 4.51 -14.30 13.62
N ASP A 39 4.82 -15.13 12.64
CA ASP A 39 4.77 -16.59 12.78
C ASP A 39 5.76 -17.09 13.85
N GLU A 40 7.01 -16.64 13.82
CA GLU A 40 8.03 -17.00 14.82
C GLU A 40 7.65 -16.59 16.25
N HIS A 41 6.90 -15.49 16.39
CA HIS A 41 6.52 -14.92 17.69
C HIS A 41 5.09 -15.24 18.11
N ASN A 42 4.38 -16.11 17.39
CA ASN A 42 2.96 -16.46 17.62
C ASN A 42 2.04 -15.22 17.68
N ILE A 43 2.31 -14.21 16.86
CA ILE A 43 1.48 -13.02 16.71
C ILE A 43 0.44 -13.30 15.62
N PRO A 44 -0.85 -12.95 15.81
CA PRO A 44 -1.87 -13.13 14.79
C PRO A 44 -1.51 -12.44 13.46
N ALA A 45 -1.83 -13.10 12.34
CA ALA A 45 -1.66 -12.54 11.01
C ALA A 45 -2.34 -11.17 10.88
N VAL A 46 -3.61 -11.07 11.30
CA VAL A 46 -4.40 -9.86 11.21
C VAL A 46 -4.60 -9.23 12.59
N ILE A 47 -4.28 -7.94 12.69
CA ILE A 47 -4.52 -7.10 13.88
C ILE A 47 -5.47 -5.97 13.45
N PRO A 48 -6.78 -6.04 13.76
CA PRO A 48 -7.78 -5.10 13.25
C PRO A 48 -7.48 -3.63 13.54
N GLU A 49 -7.04 -3.32 14.76
CA GLU A 49 -6.67 -1.96 15.17
C GLU A 49 -5.53 -1.39 14.31
N ARG A 50 -4.59 -2.24 13.90
CA ARG A 50 -3.49 -1.84 13.02
C ARG A 50 -3.98 -1.56 11.60
N VAL A 51 -4.93 -2.35 11.11
CA VAL A 51 -5.56 -2.14 9.79
C VAL A 51 -6.22 -0.77 9.72
N ASP A 52 -7.06 -0.43 10.70
CA ASP A 52 -7.74 0.87 10.75
C ASP A 52 -6.72 2.00 10.86
N GLN A 53 -5.72 1.88 11.74
CA GLN A 53 -4.67 2.89 11.89
C GLN A 53 -3.90 3.15 10.58
N VAL A 54 -3.55 2.10 9.82
CA VAL A 54 -2.81 2.24 8.56
C VAL A 54 -3.66 2.97 7.51
N ARG A 55 -4.94 2.62 7.39
CA ARG A 55 -5.88 3.26 6.47
C ARG A 55 -6.08 4.75 6.82
N ASP A 56 -6.32 5.04 8.10
CA ASP A 56 -6.61 6.40 8.56
C ASP A 56 -5.38 7.30 8.42
N ASN A 57 -4.18 6.79 8.69
CA ASN A 57 -2.94 7.52 8.46
C ASN A 57 -2.78 7.93 7.00
N ALA A 58 -3.08 7.03 6.06
CA ALA A 58 -3.00 7.33 4.63
C ALA A 58 -4.04 8.36 4.19
N ALA A 59 -5.28 8.23 4.67
CA ALA A 59 -6.35 9.17 4.38
C ALA A 59 -6.03 10.58 4.91
N ASN A 60 -5.54 10.70 6.14
CA ASN A 60 -5.14 11.97 6.73
C ASN A 60 -3.95 12.60 6.01
N TYR A 61 -2.96 11.79 5.64
CA TYR A 61 -1.81 12.28 4.88
C TYR A 61 -2.24 12.80 3.50
N ALA A 62 -3.11 12.06 2.80
CA ALA A 62 -3.69 12.49 1.54
C ALA A 62 -4.41 13.84 1.65
N GLN A 63 -5.24 14.03 2.67
CA GLN A 63 -5.92 15.30 2.91
C GLN A 63 -4.94 16.44 3.13
N SER A 64 -3.82 16.20 3.85
CA SER A 64 -2.79 17.24 4.06
C SER A 64 -2.08 17.67 2.76
N LEU A 65 -2.10 16.81 1.74
CA LEU A 65 -1.61 17.10 0.39
C LEU A 65 -2.69 17.66 -0.56
N GLY A 66 -3.92 17.90 -0.07
CA GLY A 66 -5.03 18.37 -0.88
C GLY A 66 -5.69 17.29 -1.76
N LEU A 67 -5.43 16.01 -1.49
CA LEU A 67 -6.06 14.88 -2.17
C LEU A 67 -7.36 14.46 -1.47
N ASN A 68 -8.22 13.76 -2.20
CA ASN A 68 -9.40 13.15 -1.61
C ASN A 68 -9.00 11.98 -0.68
N GLY A 69 -9.11 12.19 0.63
CA GLY A 69 -8.78 11.18 1.64
C GLY A 69 -9.59 9.88 1.51
N GLU A 70 -10.85 9.95 1.09
CA GLU A 70 -11.69 8.75 0.88
C GLU A 70 -11.18 7.91 -0.30
N MET A 71 -10.73 8.57 -1.37
CA MET A 71 -10.12 7.88 -2.51
C MET A 71 -8.86 7.13 -2.09
N ILE A 72 -7.98 7.78 -1.30
CA ILE A 72 -6.75 7.16 -0.82
C ILE A 72 -7.03 6.05 0.19
N ALA A 73 -8.03 6.21 1.07
CA ALA A 73 -8.46 5.17 2.00
C ALA A 73 -8.89 3.88 1.25
N LYS A 74 -9.59 4.02 0.12
CA LYS A 74 -9.99 2.87 -0.72
C LYS A 74 -8.79 2.15 -1.35
N ILE A 75 -7.82 2.90 -1.86
CA ILE A 75 -6.56 2.32 -2.38
C ILE A 75 -5.82 1.59 -1.27
N TRP A 76 -5.76 2.18 -0.07
CA TRP A 76 -5.12 1.56 1.08
C TRP A 76 -5.85 0.31 1.57
N GLN A 77 -7.17 0.30 1.53
CA GLN A 77 -7.94 -0.90 1.86
C GLN A 77 -7.56 -2.07 0.94
N MET A 78 -7.47 -1.85 -0.37
CA MET A 78 -7.03 -2.89 -1.32
C MET A 78 -5.61 -3.40 -1.01
N MET A 79 -4.68 -2.50 -0.67
CA MET A 79 -3.32 -2.90 -0.29
C MET A 79 -3.24 -3.63 1.04
N ILE A 80 -4.17 -3.37 1.97
CA ILE A 80 -4.26 -4.07 3.25
C ILE A 80 -4.85 -5.46 3.04
N ASP A 81 -5.92 -5.59 2.26
CA ASP A 81 -6.56 -6.87 1.98
C ASP A 81 -5.56 -7.85 1.35
N GLU A 82 -4.75 -7.38 0.39
CA GLU A 82 -3.70 -8.21 -0.22
C GLU A 82 -2.55 -8.51 0.76
N ALA A 83 -2.19 -7.58 1.64
CA ALA A 83 -1.21 -7.85 2.69
C ALA A 83 -1.68 -8.94 3.65
N CYS A 84 -2.94 -8.88 4.10
CA CYS A 84 -3.53 -9.90 4.95
C CYS A 84 -3.60 -11.27 4.26
N ARG A 85 -3.88 -11.30 2.96
CA ARG A 85 -3.83 -12.54 2.15
C ARG A 85 -2.42 -13.14 2.12
N VAL A 86 -1.39 -12.32 1.86
CA VAL A 86 0.02 -12.76 1.85
C VAL A 86 0.44 -13.29 3.21
N GLU A 87 0.07 -12.60 4.29
CA GLU A 87 0.35 -13.07 5.65
C GLU A 87 -0.37 -14.41 5.90
N GLN A 88 -1.67 -14.52 5.63
CA GLN A 88 -2.43 -15.76 5.84
C GLN A 88 -1.86 -16.95 5.05
N ASP A 89 -1.51 -16.75 3.78
CA ASP A 89 -0.85 -17.77 2.94
C ASP A 89 0.46 -18.28 3.56
N HIS A 90 1.16 -17.44 4.33
CA HIS A 90 2.37 -17.84 5.04
C HIS A 90 2.06 -18.78 6.21
N PHE A 91 1.02 -18.45 6.99
CA PHE A 91 0.57 -19.27 8.12
C PHE A 91 -0.01 -20.62 7.67
N ASP A 92 -0.73 -20.65 6.55
CA ASP A 92 -1.43 -21.85 6.05
C ASP A 92 -0.50 -22.87 5.35
N LYS A 93 0.74 -22.49 5.00
CA LYS A 93 1.72 -23.37 4.32
C LYS A 93 2.52 -24.27 5.28
N LYS A 94 2.20 -24.28 6.58
CA LYS A 94 2.73 -25.24 7.58
C LYS A 94 1.89 -26.52 7.62
#